data_AF-X1FYH2-F1
#
_entry.id   AF-X1FYH2-F1
#
_cell.length_a   1.000
_cell.length_b   1.000
_cell.length_c   1.000
_cell.angle_alpha   90.00
_cell.angle_beta   90.00
_cell.angle_gamma   90.00
#
_symmetry.space_group_name_H-M   'P 1'
#
loop_
_entity.id
_entity.type
_entity.pdbx_description
1 polymer ?
#
loop_
_entity_poly.entity_id
_entity_poly.type
_entity_poly.pdbx_seq_one_letter_code
_entity_poly.pdbx_strand_id
1 'polypeptide(L)'
;MVKIGFTTSRSPAKKTRSFIHDIVSIVPQSSRVARGSATIVYTINAMKMKGYETAVIVHSVKGNPNFVRIYDLTNKPKELPFAIKN
;
A
#
# COMPACT_ATOMS: atom_id res chain seq x y z
N MET A 1 18.45 -2.45 -3.21
CA MET A 1 17.59 -1.71 -2.26
C MET A 1 16.14 -1.97 -2.68
N VAL A 2 15.23 -2.10 -1.71
CA VAL A 2 13.87 -2.60 -1.92
C VAL A 2 12.95 -1.48 -2.41
N LYS A 3 12.28 -1.66 -3.55
CA LYS A 3 11.31 -0.66 -4.07
C LYS A 3 9.91 -0.86 -3.46
N ILE A 4 9.35 0.17 -2.83
CA ILE A 4 8.10 0.08 -2.05
C ILE A 4 6.95 0.83 -2.71
N GLY A 5 5.83 0.15 -2.93
CA GLY A 5 4.62 0.73 -3.47
C GLY A 5 3.59 1.00 -2.37
N PHE A 6 3.18 2.25 -2.20
CA PHE A 6 2.11 2.61 -1.27
C PHE A 6 0.79 2.84 -2.00
N THR A 7 -0.29 2.25 -1.52
CA THR A 7 -1.64 2.49 -2.02
C THR A 7 -2.68 2.48 -0.91
N THR A 8 -3.93 2.78 -1.23
CA THR A 8 -5.04 2.81 -0.25
C THR A 8 -6.02 1.67 -0.50
N SER A 9 -6.91 1.42 0.45
CA SER A 9 -8.15 0.67 0.19
C SER A 9 -9.14 1.42 -0.73
N ARG A 10 -10.19 0.71 -1.17
CA ARG A 10 -11.60 1.18 -1.32
C ARG A 10 -11.92 2.65 -1.02
N SER A 11 -12.05 3.55 -2.00
CA SER A 11 -12.63 4.90 -1.77
C SER A 11 -12.04 5.63 -0.55
N PRO A 12 -10.73 5.93 -0.54
CA PRO A 12 -10.04 6.40 0.66
C PRO A 12 -10.49 7.79 1.06
N ALA A 13 -10.58 8.02 2.37
CA ALA A 13 -10.79 9.34 2.96
C ALA A 13 -9.62 10.29 2.65
N LYS A 14 -9.87 11.60 2.69
CA LYS A 14 -8.86 12.64 2.41
C LYS A 14 -7.62 12.51 3.29
N LYS A 15 -7.80 12.20 4.59
CA LYS A 15 -6.70 12.00 5.54
C LYS A 15 -5.80 10.84 5.13
N THR A 16 -6.36 9.72 4.70
CA THR A 16 -5.58 8.55 4.24
C THR A 16 -4.81 8.82 2.96
N ARG A 17 -5.34 9.64 2.05
CA ARG A 17 -4.59 10.09 0.86
C ARG A 17 -3.41 10.97 1.26
N SER A 18 -3.63 11.91 2.18
CA SER A 18 -2.59 12.83 2.67
C SER A 18 -1.49 12.07 3.40
N PHE A 19 -1.87 11.13 4.27
CA PHE A 19 -0.95 10.24 4.97
C PHE A 19 -0.01 9.46 4.03
N ILE A 20 -0.51 8.98 2.89
CA ILE A 20 0.36 8.34 1.89
C ILE A 20 1.35 9.33 1.27
N HIS A 21 0.95 10.57 1.02
CA HIS A 21 1.88 11.59 0.53
C HIS A 21 2.99 11.86 1.54
N ASP A 22 2.63 11.96 2.82
CA ASP A 22 3.58 12.18 3.92
C ASP A 22 4.54 10.99 4.09
N ILE A 23 4.06 9.76 3.93
CA ILE A 23 4.93 8.57 3.98
C ILE A 23 5.88 8.51 2.79
N VAL A 24 5.38 8.76 1.58
CA VAL A 24 6.20 8.64 0.37
C VAL A 24 7.30 9.69 0.31
N SER A 25 7.13 10.85 0.97
CA SER A 25 8.17 11.87 1.05
C SER A 25 9.34 11.51 1.98
N ILE A 26 9.12 10.61 2.94
CA ILE A 26 10.14 10.21 3.94
C ILE A 26 10.71 8.81 3.71
N VAL A 27 9.97 7.91 3.08
CA VAL A 27 10.43 6.52 2.85
C VAL A 27 11.23 6.46 1.55
N PRO A 28 12.53 6.10 1.59
CA PRO A 28 13.35 5.99 0.39
C PRO A 28 12.82 4.94 -0.58
N GLN A 29 13.06 5.18 -1.88
CA GLN A 29 12.68 4.26 -2.97
C GLN A 29 11.21 3.84 -2.93
N SER A 30 10.37 4.76 -2.48
CA SER A 30 8.94 4.54 -2.41
C SER A 30 8.18 5.45 -3.35
N SER A 31 7.00 4.99 -3.75
CA SER A 31 6.09 5.82 -4.53
C SER A 31 4.64 5.42 -4.31
N ARG A 32 3.78 6.42 -4.42
CA ARG A 32 2.33 6.22 -4.40
C ARG A 32 1.88 5.57 -5.70
N VAL A 33 1.05 4.55 -5.58
CA VAL A 33 0.36 3.91 -6.71
C VAL A 33 -1.14 4.14 -6.54
N ALA A 34 -1.74 4.78 -7.54
CA ALA A 34 -3.19 5.02 -7.54
C ALA A 34 -3.95 3.70 -7.72
N ARG A 35 -4.92 3.47 -6.83
CA ARG A 35 -5.83 2.30 -6.91
C ARG A 35 -7.00 2.53 -7.88
N GLY A 36 -7.59 3.72 -7.86
CA GLY A 36 -8.82 4.01 -8.61
C GLY A 36 -9.92 2.97 -8.32
N SER A 37 -10.57 2.51 -9.37
CA SER A 37 -11.62 1.48 -9.34
C SER A 37 -11.08 0.04 -9.29
N ALA A 38 -9.76 -0.14 -9.40
CA ALA A 38 -9.16 -1.45 -9.52
C ALA A 38 -9.34 -2.30 -8.25
N THR A 39 -9.34 -3.62 -8.42
CA THR A 39 -9.28 -4.55 -7.30
C THR A 39 -7.90 -4.49 -6.64
N ILE A 40 -7.83 -4.90 -5.37
CA ILE A 40 -6.56 -4.91 -4.65
C ILE A 40 -5.56 -5.89 -5.29
N VAL A 41 -6.05 -7.05 -5.72
CA VAL A 41 -5.26 -8.08 -6.41
C VAL A 41 -4.67 -7.53 -7.71
N TYR A 42 -5.48 -6.85 -8.54
CA TYR A 42 -4.99 -6.22 -9.75
C TYR A 42 -3.92 -5.16 -9.46
N THR A 43 -4.15 -4.33 -8.44
CA THR A 43 -3.21 -3.27 -8.04
C THR A 43 -1.87 -3.86 -7.59
N ILE A 44 -1.90 -4.92 -6.79
CA ILE A 44 -0.71 -5.64 -6.33
C ILE A 44 0.06 -6.25 -7.51
N ASN A 45 -0.63 -6.89 -8.45
CA ASN A 45 0.01 -7.46 -9.64
C ASN A 45 0.62 -6.37 -10.52
N ALA A 46 -0.07 -5.25 -10.71
CA ALA A 46 0.44 -4.11 -11.46
C ALA A 46 1.67 -3.48 -10.77
N MET A 47 1.71 -3.44 -9.44
CA MET A 47 2.90 -3.05 -8.69
C MET A 47 4.05 -4.03 -8.94
N LYS A 48 3.82 -5.33 -8.81
CA LYS A 48 4.86 -6.33 -9.09
C LYS A 48 5.45 -6.16 -10.50
N MET A 49 4.59 -6.00 -11.52
CA MET A 49 5.03 -5.77 -12.91
C MET A 49 5.85 -4.48 -13.10
N LYS A 50 5.67 -3.48 -12.23
CA LYS A 50 6.44 -2.23 -12.21
C LYS A 50 7.73 -2.31 -11.38
N GLY A 51 8.10 -3.51 -10.95
CA GLY A 51 9.32 -3.79 -10.20
C GLY A 51 9.27 -3.37 -8.73
N TYR A 52 8.07 -3.20 -8.15
CA TYR A 52 7.97 -3.06 -6.70
C TYR A 52 8.17 -4.43 -6.05
N GLU A 53 8.95 -4.47 -4.98
CA GLU A 53 9.24 -5.67 -4.19
C GLU A 53 8.33 -5.77 -2.96
N THR A 54 7.75 -4.66 -2.53
CA THR A 54 6.81 -4.59 -1.41
C THR A 54 5.62 -3.72 -1.77
N ALA A 55 4.40 -4.20 -1.51
CA ALA A 55 3.19 -3.38 -1.55
C ALA A 55 2.65 -3.14 -0.15
N VAL A 56 2.34 -1.88 0.15
CA VAL A 56 1.72 -1.46 1.41
C VAL A 56 0.37 -0.83 1.10
N ILE A 57 -0.68 -1.35 1.70
CA ILE A 57 -2.06 -0.92 1.50
C ILE A 57 -2.56 -0.31 2.79
N VAL A 58 -2.79 1.00 2.78
CA VAL A 58 -3.31 1.73 3.92
C VAL A 58 -4.84 1.67 3.93
N HIS A 59 -5.40 1.17 5.03
CA HIS A 59 -6.82 1.12 5.29
C HIS A 59 -7.27 2.31 6.15
N SER A 60 -8.55 2.63 6.03
CA SER A 60 -9.18 3.71 6.78
C SER A 60 -10.30 3.17 7.66
N VAL A 61 -10.39 3.67 8.90
CA VAL A 61 -11.52 3.43 9.81
C VAL A 61 -12.01 4.80 10.30
N LYS A 62 -13.33 5.04 10.18
CA LYS A 62 -13.96 6.32 10.56
C LYS A 62 -13.24 7.55 9.99
N GLY A 63 -12.79 7.46 8.74
CA GLY A 63 -12.12 8.54 8.01
C GLY A 63 -10.65 8.77 8.35
N ASN A 64 -10.06 7.98 9.25
CA ASN A 64 -8.65 8.09 9.63
C ASN A 64 -7.84 6.89 9.09
N PRO A 65 -6.55 7.09 8.71
CA PRO A 65 -5.63 5.98 8.51
C PRO A 65 -5.60 5.13 9.79
N ASN A 66 -5.69 3.81 9.67
CA ASN A 66 -5.85 2.94 10.84
C ASN A 66 -4.89 1.76 10.85
N PHE A 67 -4.87 0.99 9.76
CA PHE A 67 -3.98 -0.15 9.63
C PHE A 67 -3.40 -0.25 8.23
N VAL A 68 -2.33 -1.02 8.11
CA VAL A 68 -1.71 -1.34 6.82
C VAL A 68 -1.79 -2.83 6.57
N ARG A 69 -1.85 -3.20 5.29
CA ARG A 69 -1.57 -4.55 4.83
C ARG A 69 -0.32 -4.56 3.98
N ILE A 70 0.62 -5.43 4.30
CA ILE A 70 1.92 -5.53 3.63
C ILE A 70 1.99 -6.82 2.83
N TYR A 71 2.42 -6.72 1.58
CA TYR A 71 2.61 -7.84 0.68
C TYR A 71 4.04 -7.88 0.17
N ASP A 72 4.65 -9.05 0.24
CA ASP A 72 5.89 -9.37 -0.46
C ASP A 72 5.55 -9.69 -1.92
N LEU A 73 6.25 -9.01 -2.84
CA LEU A 73 6.07 -9.11 -4.29
C LEU A 73 7.27 -9.74 -5.01
N THR A 74 8.33 -10.10 -4.29
CA THR A 74 9.54 -10.73 -4.87
C THR A 74 9.20 -12.01 -5.62
N ASN A 75 8.25 -12.78 -5.09
CA ASN A 75 7.73 -14.02 -5.66
C ASN A 75 6.23 -13.89 -5.94
N LYS A 76 5.48 -15.00 -5.90
CA LYS A 76 4.01 -14.93 -5.96
C LYS A 76 3.52 -14.01 -4.83
N PRO A 77 2.74 -12.96 -5.12
CA PRO A 77 2.33 -12.00 -4.11
C PRO A 77 1.75 -12.69 -2.89
N LYS A 78 2.35 -12.41 -1.72
CA LYS A 78 1.98 -13.02 -0.45
C LYS A 78 1.82 -11.94 0.59
N GLU A 79 0.70 -11.98 1.29
CA GLU A 79 0.50 -11.11 2.45
C GLU A 79 1.43 -11.56 3.58
N LEU A 80 2.15 -10.61 4.15
CA LEU A 80 2.99 -10.86 5.31
C LEU A 80 2.11 -10.91 6.56
N PRO A 81 2.33 -11.85 7.49
CA PRO A 81 1.63 -11.82 8.76
C PRO A 81 2.19 -10.67 9.60
N PHE A 82 1.40 -9.61 9.80
CA PHE A 82 1.70 -8.59 10.82
C PHE A 82 0.58 -8.58 11.86
N ALA A 83 1.00 -8.61 13.12
CA ALA A 83 0.12 -8.42 14.26
C ALA A 83 -0.13 -6.92 14.43
N ILE A 84 -1.34 -6.47 14.11
CA ILE A 84 -1.88 -5.34 14.85
C ILE A 84 -2.59 -5.97 16.03
N LYS A 85 -1.84 -6.11 17.12
CA LYS A 85 -2.37 -6.47 18.43
C LYS A 85 -3.34 -5.34 18.80
N ASN A 86 -4.63 -5.65 18.83
CA ASN A 86 -5.61 -4.82 19.52
C ASN A 86 -5.27 -4.77 21.01
#